data_AF-A0A3B5LS58-F1
#
_entry.id   AF-A0A3B5LS58-F1
#
_cell.length_a   1.000
_cell.length_b   1.000
_cell.length_c   1.000
_cell.angle_alpha   90.00
_cell.angle_beta   90.00
_cell.angle_gamma   90.00
#
_symmetry.space_group_name_H-M   'P 1'
#
loop_
_entity.id
_entity.type
_entity.pdbx_description
1 polymer ?
#
loop_
_entity_poly.entity_id
_entity_poly.type
_entity_poly.pdbx_seq_one_letter_code
_entity_poly.pdbx_strand_id
1 'polypeptide(L)'
;MASCRVPLVLLACGSFNPITNQHMRLFELARDHMHSTGRYEVVGGIVSPVSDGYGKQGLVPAKHRISMAKLALQSSNWVTVDEWESQQPDWTETVVTMRYKTHLVLYGLKTATFGKAD
;
A
#
# COMPACT_ATOMS: atom_id res chain seq x y z
N MET A 1 26.44 6.08 -17.35
CA MET A 1 25.49 7.06 -16.78
C MET A 1 24.50 6.27 -15.93
N ALA A 2 24.38 6.58 -14.64
CA ALA A 2 23.37 5.92 -13.80
C ALA A 2 21.97 6.28 -14.35
N SER A 3 21.19 5.29 -14.77
CA SER A 3 19.78 5.54 -15.12
C SER A 3 19.05 5.92 -13.85
N CYS A 4 18.69 7.20 -13.70
CA CYS A 4 17.89 7.64 -12.57
C CYS A 4 16.45 7.14 -12.77
N ARG A 5 16.10 6.03 -12.12
CA ARG A 5 14.73 5.50 -12.10
C ARG A 5 13.90 6.26 -11.09
N VAL A 6 12.64 6.53 -11.42
CA VAL A 6 11.70 7.18 -10.51
C VAL A 6 11.28 6.16 -9.43
N PRO A 7 11.53 6.41 -8.13
CA PRO A 7 11.06 5.53 -7.07
C PRO A 7 9.52 5.57 -7.01
N LEU A 8 8.91 4.39 -6.89
CA LEU A 8 7.46 4.22 -6.94
C LEU A 8 6.98 3.34 -5.79
N VAL A 9 5.88 3.76 -5.15
CA VAL A 9 5.13 2.94 -4.19
C VAL A 9 3.79 2.59 -4.81
N LEU A 10 3.42 1.30 -4.77
CA LEU A 10 2.12 0.83 -5.25
C LEU A 10 1.12 0.84 -4.10
N LEU A 11 -0.04 1.47 -4.29
CA LEU A 11 -1.12 1.51 -3.30
C LEU A 11 -2.35 0.78 -3.84
N ALA A 12 -2.85 -0.20 -3.09
CA ALA A 12 -4.13 -0.86 -3.36
C ALA A 12 -5.11 -0.59 -2.22
N CYS A 13 -6.08 0.29 -2.47
CA CYS A 13 -7.24 0.49 -1.60
C CYS A 13 -8.33 -0.53 -1.96
N GLY A 14 -9.07 -1.02 -0.97
CA GLY A 14 -10.17 -1.94 -1.23
C GLY A 14 -10.74 -2.61 0.02
N SER A 15 -11.77 -3.42 -0.17
CA SER A 15 -12.41 -4.13 0.94
C SER A 15 -11.48 -5.18 1.55
N PHE A 16 -10.83 -6.02 0.72
CA PHE A 16 -10.08 -7.20 1.16
C PHE A 16 -10.90 -8.09 2.10
N ASN A 17 -12.06 -8.55 1.59
CA ASN A 17 -13.10 -9.25 2.36
C ASN A 17 -13.40 -10.67 1.81
N PRO A 18 -12.50 -11.66 2.00
CA PRO A 18 -11.14 -11.55 2.50
C PRO A 18 -10.13 -11.15 1.41
N ILE A 19 -8.87 -10.94 1.79
CA ILE A 19 -7.76 -10.90 0.82
C ILE A 19 -7.63 -12.27 0.12
N THR A 20 -7.11 -12.28 -1.10
CA THR A 20 -6.95 -13.50 -1.90
C THR A 20 -5.61 -13.48 -2.64
N ASN A 21 -5.22 -14.64 -3.19
CA ASN A 21 -4.02 -14.77 -4.03
C ASN A 21 -4.03 -13.81 -5.22
N GLN A 22 -5.20 -13.48 -5.77
CA GLN A 22 -5.32 -12.52 -6.87
C GLN A 22 -4.87 -11.12 -6.46
N HIS A 23 -5.22 -10.66 -5.26
CA HIS A 23 -4.80 -9.35 -4.75
C HIS A 23 -3.29 -9.27 -4.62
N MET A 24 -2.66 -10.32 -4.07
CA MET A 24 -1.21 -10.39 -3.94
C MET A 24 -0.53 -10.48 -5.32
N ARG A 25 -1.08 -11.28 -6.23
CA ARG A 25 -0.55 -11.41 -7.59
C ARG A 25 -0.60 -10.10 -8.37
N LEU A 26 -1.58 -9.24 -8.09
CA LEU A 26 -1.68 -7.92 -8.72
C LEU A 26 -0.46 -7.03 -8.40
N PHE A 27 0.05 -7.08 -7.17
CA PHE A 27 1.28 -6.37 -6.80
C PHE A 27 2.49 -6.86 -7.58
N GLU A 28 2.69 -8.19 -7.64
CA GLU A 28 3.81 -8.79 -8.37
C GLU A 28 3.78 -8.42 -9.86
N LEU A 29 2.61 -8.54 -10.50
CA LEU A 29 2.43 -8.19 -11.91
C LEU A 29 2.67 -6.70 -12.18
N ALA A 30 2.18 -5.83 -11.30
CA ALA A 30 2.38 -4.40 -11.43
C ALA A 30 3.86 -4.03 -11.24
N ARG A 31 4.55 -4.65 -10.27
CA ARG A 31 5.98 -4.44 -10.04
C ARG A 31 6.81 -4.84 -11.26
N ASP A 32 6.60 -6.06 -11.76
CA ASP A 32 7.31 -6.57 -12.93
C ASP A 32 7.11 -5.65 -14.14
N HIS A 33 5.87 -5.19 -14.37
CA HIS A 33 5.56 -4.27 -15.45
C HIS A 33 6.25 -2.90 -15.29
N MET A 34 6.20 -2.31 -14.10
CA MET A 34 6.80 -0.99 -13.86
C MET A 34 8.32 -1.04 -14.01
N HIS A 35 8.96 -2.10 -13.49
CA HIS A 35 10.39 -2.35 -13.68
C HIS A 35 10.75 -2.59 -15.15
N SER A 36 9.93 -3.33 -15.91
CA SER A 36 10.21 -3.62 -17.33
C SER A 36 10.18 -2.37 -18.21
N THR A 37 9.53 -1.29 -17.78
CA THR A 37 9.59 -0.01 -18.51
C THR A 37 10.98 0.65 -18.47
N GLY A 38 11.86 0.24 -17.55
CA GLY A 38 13.16 0.87 -17.30
C GLY A 38 13.08 2.27 -16.67
N ARG A 39 11.89 2.82 -16.46
CA ARG A 39 11.67 4.18 -15.94
C ARG A 39 11.47 4.23 -14.43
N TYR A 40 10.93 3.16 -13.85
CA TYR A 40 10.50 3.13 -12.46
C TYR A 40 11.25 2.07 -11.66
N GLU A 41 11.42 2.35 -10.38
CA GLU A 41 11.90 1.41 -9.37
C GLU A 41 10.82 1.28 -8.29
N VAL A 42 10.15 0.12 -8.23
CA VAL A 42 9.14 -0.11 -7.18
C VAL A 42 9.83 -0.40 -5.86
N VAL A 43 9.72 0.55 -4.93
CA VAL A 43 10.39 0.51 -3.62
C VAL A 43 9.48 0.03 -2.50
N GLY A 44 8.19 -0.17 -2.77
CA GLY A 44 7.23 -0.71 -1.80
C GLY A 44 5.83 -0.89 -2.36
N GLY A 45 5.03 -1.70 -1.67
CA GLY A 45 3.60 -1.88 -1.91
C GLY A 45 2.81 -1.73 -0.62
N ILE A 46 1.60 -1.17 -0.71
CA ILE A 46 0.71 -0.92 0.42
C ILE A 46 -0.67 -1.47 0.12
N VAL A 47 -1.12 -2.43 0.92
CA VAL A 47 -2.52 -2.84 1.02
C VAL A 47 -3.20 -1.93 2.04
N SER A 48 -4.24 -1.20 1.64
CA SER A 48 -5.01 -0.32 2.52
C SER A 48 -6.46 -0.78 2.61
N PRO A 49 -6.83 -1.53 3.67
CA PRO A 49 -8.22 -1.95 3.87
C PRO A 49 -9.13 -0.76 4.16
N VAL A 50 -10.30 -0.75 3.51
CA VAL A 50 -11.32 0.29 3.70
C VAL A 50 -11.85 0.33 5.14
N SER A 51 -12.29 1.51 5.61
CA SER A 51 -13.04 1.66 6.87
C SER A 51 -14.35 0.87 6.87
N ASP A 52 -14.76 0.42 8.05
CA ASP A 52 -16.08 -0.18 8.27
C ASP A 52 -17.22 0.84 8.00
N GLY A 53 -16.93 2.14 8.07
CA GLY A 53 -17.84 3.22 7.66
C GLY A 53 -18.26 3.18 6.18
N TYR A 54 -17.57 2.39 5.34
CA TYR A 54 -17.97 2.19 3.94
C TYR A 54 -19.35 1.54 3.79
N GLY A 55 -19.82 0.80 4.80
CA GLY A 55 -21.21 0.32 4.84
C GLY A 55 -21.58 -0.70 3.75
N LYS A 56 -20.60 -1.28 3.04
CA LYS A 56 -20.86 -2.33 2.05
C LYS A 56 -21.49 -3.55 2.71
N GLN A 57 -22.62 -4.02 2.17
CA GLN A 57 -23.30 -5.22 2.67
C GLN A 57 -22.34 -6.43 2.68
N GLY A 58 -22.30 -7.12 3.82
CA GLY A 58 -21.44 -8.30 4.02
C GLY A 58 -19.95 -7.97 4.27
N LEU A 59 -19.59 -6.70 4.47
CA LEU A 59 -18.23 -6.33 4.86
C LEU A 59 -17.97 -6.79 6.30
N VAL A 60 -17.00 -7.70 6.49
CA VAL A 60 -16.61 -8.12 7.84
C VAL A 60 -15.80 -7.01 8.53
N PRO A 61 -15.78 -6.95 9.87
CA PRO A 61 -15.07 -5.91 10.61
C PRO A 61 -13.62 -5.75 10.19
N ALA A 62 -13.15 -4.49 10.14
CA ALA A 62 -11.82 -4.12 9.67
C ALA A 62 -10.71 -4.90 10.37
N LYS A 63 -10.82 -5.10 11.70
CA LYS A 63 -9.86 -5.88 12.49
C LYS A 63 -9.58 -7.27 11.90
N HIS A 64 -10.59 -7.94 11.35
CA HIS A 64 -10.44 -9.25 10.74
C HIS A 64 -9.78 -9.16 9.37
N ARG A 65 -10.18 -8.18 8.55
CA ARG A 65 -9.62 -7.95 7.22
C ARG A 65 -8.15 -7.56 7.28
N ILE A 66 -7.78 -6.69 8.21
CA ILE A 66 -6.40 -6.31 8.53
C ILE A 66 -5.60 -7.56 8.95
N SER A 67 -6.12 -8.37 9.88
CA SER A 67 -5.43 -9.57 10.36
C SER A 67 -5.20 -10.58 9.24
N MET A 68 -6.21 -10.83 8.41
CA MET A 68 -6.08 -11.71 7.24
C MET A 68 -5.08 -11.16 6.23
N ALA A 69 -5.09 -9.85 5.96
CA ALA A 69 -4.12 -9.22 5.05
C ALA A 69 -2.68 -9.33 5.57
N LYS A 70 -2.46 -9.13 6.88
CA LYS A 70 -1.14 -9.30 7.50
C LYS A 70 -0.64 -10.74 7.38
N LEU A 71 -1.50 -11.72 7.66
CA LEU A 71 -1.15 -13.14 7.51
C LEU A 71 -0.86 -13.51 6.06
N ALA A 72 -1.66 -13.01 5.10
CA ALA A 72 -1.44 -13.27 3.69
C ALA A 72 -0.11 -12.67 3.18
N LEU A 73 0.29 -11.51 3.71
CA LEU A 73 1.53 -10.82 3.33
C LEU A 73 2.74 -11.20 4.19
N GLN A 74 2.63 -12.16 5.12
CA GLN A 74 3.71 -12.49 6.05
C GLN A 74 5.03 -12.91 5.38
N SER A 75 4.95 -13.50 4.18
CA SER A 75 6.12 -13.91 3.39
C SER A 75 6.58 -12.85 2.39
N SER A 76 5.86 -11.74 2.26
CA SER A 76 6.26 -10.63 1.40
C SER A 76 7.28 -9.76 2.10
N ASN A 77 8.37 -9.44 1.40
CA ASN A 77 9.42 -8.56 1.90
C ASN A 77 9.25 -7.10 1.44
N TRP A 78 8.21 -6.78 0.65
CA TRP A 78 8.08 -5.47 0.00
C TRP A 78 6.66 -4.91 -0.02
N VAL A 79 5.64 -5.72 0.27
CA VAL A 79 4.24 -5.29 0.40
C VAL A 79 3.81 -5.38 1.85
N THR A 80 3.29 -4.30 2.40
CA THR A 80 2.81 -4.23 3.79
C THR A 80 1.33 -3.84 3.86
N VAL A 81 0.71 -4.07 5.02
CA VAL A 81 -0.63 -3.56 5.32
C VAL A 81 -0.50 -2.23 6.03
N ASP A 82 -1.28 -1.26 5.59
CA ASP A 82 -1.48 -0.01 6.30
C ASP A 82 -2.93 0.13 6.76
N GLU A 83 -3.09 0.39 8.06
CA GLU A 83 -4.40 0.40 8.74
C GLU A 83 -5.05 1.78 8.81
N TRP A 84 -4.38 2.84 8.34
CA TRP A 84 -4.85 4.21 8.56
C TRP A 84 -6.25 4.44 7.99
N GLU A 85 -6.52 3.97 6.77
CA GLU A 85 -7.84 4.10 6.14
C GLU A 85 -8.91 3.37 6.96
N SER A 86 -8.60 2.15 7.41
CA SER A 86 -9.51 1.35 8.22
C SER A 86 -9.79 1.90 9.62
N GLN A 87 -8.91 2.75 10.14
CA GLN A 87 -9.03 3.39 11.46
C GLN A 87 -9.75 4.73 11.40
N GLN A 88 -10.12 5.22 10.20
CA GLN A 88 -10.93 6.43 10.08
C GLN A 88 -12.37 6.17 10.56
N PRO A 89 -12.99 7.14 11.25
CA PRO A 89 -14.33 6.97 11.83
C PRO A 89 -15.43 6.77 10.76
N ASP A 90 -15.19 7.23 9.54
CA ASP A 90 -16.09 7.07 8.41
C ASP A 90 -15.30 6.69 7.14
N TRP A 91 -16.01 6.33 6.07
CA TRP A 91 -15.42 6.08 4.77
C TRP A 91 -14.60 7.28 4.28
N THR A 92 -13.47 6.96 3.68
CA THR A 92 -12.54 7.95 3.14
C THR A 92 -12.43 7.74 1.63
N GLU A 93 -12.54 8.83 0.87
CA GLU A 93 -12.29 8.79 -0.57
C GLU A 93 -10.86 8.32 -0.87
N THR A 94 -10.68 7.49 -1.90
CA THR A 94 -9.35 6.95 -2.26
C THR A 94 -8.31 8.04 -2.50
N VAL A 95 -8.71 9.22 -3.02
CA VAL A 95 -7.80 10.36 -3.22
C VAL A 95 -7.25 10.91 -1.90
N VAL A 96 -8.02 10.84 -0.82
CA VAL A 96 -7.59 11.28 0.52
C VAL A 96 -6.59 10.28 1.09
N THR A 97 -6.85 8.96 0.99
CA THR A 97 -5.85 7.93 1.33
C THR A 97 -4.56 8.14 0.52
N MET A 98 -4.67 8.33 -0.80
CA MET A 98 -3.51 8.57 -1.67
C MET A 98 -2.70 9.80 -1.26
N ARG A 99 -3.36 10.93 -0.95
CA ARG A 99 -2.69 12.14 -0.46
C ARG A 99 -1.97 11.90 0.86
N TYR A 100 -2.62 11.23 1.81
CA TYR A 100 -2.03 10.89 3.11
C TYR A 100 -0.77 10.01 2.93
N LYS A 101 -0.84 8.96 2.11
CA LYS A 101 0.30 8.09 1.81
C LYS A 101 1.42 8.81 1.07
N THR A 102 1.08 9.65 0.09
CA THR A 102 2.06 10.45 -0.63
C THR A 102 2.83 11.36 0.33
N HIS A 103 2.14 12.01 1.25
CA HIS A 103 2.78 12.82 2.29
C HIS A 103 3.73 11.98 3.13
N LEU A 104 3.29 10.85 3.71
CA LEU A 104 4.15 10.00 4.53
C LEU A 104 5.39 9.48 3.78
N VAL A 105 5.23 9.03 2.54
CA VAL A 105 6.35 8.54 1.71
C VAL A 105 7.35 9.66 1.45
N LEU A 106 6.88 10.85 1.07
CA LEU A 106 7.78 11.99 0.81
C LEU A 106 8.49 12.47 2.08
N TYR A 107 7.82 12.45 3.23
CA TYR A 107 8.44 12.81 4.51
C TYR A 107 9.47 11.77 4.95
N GLY A 108 9.14 10.48 4.85
CA GLY A 108 10.05 9.37 5.17
C GLY A 108 11.30 9.36 4.28
N LEU A 109 11.15 9.65 2.98
CA LEU A 109 12.27 9.79 2.06
C LEU A 109 13.18 10.97 2.44
N LYS A 110 12.61 12.12 2.82
CA LYS A 110 13.39 13.27 3.30
C LYS A 110 14.19 12.93 4.55
N THR A 111 13.57 12.29 5.55
CA THR A 111 14.28 11.91 6.79
C THR A 111 15.39 10.89 6.52
N ALA A 112 15.18 9.95 5.59
CA ALA A 112 16.20 8.96 5.22
C ALA A 112 17.39 9.56 4.45
N THR A 113 17.18 10.64 3.68
CA THR A 113 18.26 11.37 3.01
C THR A 113 19.04 12.31 3.92
N PHE A 114 18.41 12.85 4.98
CA PHE A 114 19.09 13.71 5.96
C PHE A 114 19.78 12.92 7.09
N GLY A 115 19.39 11.67 7.36
CA GLY A 115 20.01 10.79 8.37
C GLY A 115 21.27 10.03 7.92
N LYS A 116 21.91 10.42 6.80
CA LYS A 116 23.16 9.83 6.28
C LYS A 116 24.33 10.82 6.20
N ALA A 117 24.19 12.01 6.79
CA ALA A 117 25.32 12.86 7.11
C ALA A 117 25.49 12.75 8.63
N ASP A 118 26.40 11.84 9.04
CA ASP A 118 27.22 11.85 10.27
C ASP A 118 28.05 10.55 10.32
#